data_AF-A0A060S3Q2-F1
#
_entry.id   AF-A0A060S3Q2-F1
#
_cell.length_a   1.000
_cell.length_b   1.000
_cell.length_c   1.000
_cell.angle_alpha   90.00
_cell.angle_beta   90.00
_cell.angle_gamma   90.00
#
_symmetry.space_group_name_H-M   'P 1'
#
loop_
_entity.id
_entity.type
_entity.pdbx_description
1 polymer ?
#
loop_
_entity_poly.entity_id
_entity_poly.type
_entity_poly.pdbx_seq_one_letter_code
_entity_poly.pdbx_strand_id
1 'polypeptide(L)'
;MYKHCCRTAPAKYGSFTNNRSFLQKVDSLPGPKASWKLIEITVTGNQKDADGQFMKERLDCWARNPVEVIGDLLGNPEFKNDITFAPYIQELEELQRQLENATDAEKERIFEEMASAEWWRKIQEALSAQVPHATVAPVILATDKTQLSTFSGDKQAWPVYLTIGNINKD
;
A
#
# COMPACT_ATOMS: atom_id res chain seq x y z
N MET A 1 6.07 23.66 2.21
CA MET A 1 5.46 22.90 1.09
C MET A 1 4.23 23.60 0.49
N TYR A 2 3.12 23.78 1.21
CA TYR A 2 1.87 24.38 0.69
C TYR A 2 2.06 25.74 -0.03
N LYS A 3 2.75 26.71 0.61
CA LYS A 3 3.06 28.01 -0.01
C LYS A 3 3.91 27.90 -1.27
N HIS A 4 4.77 26.88 -1.37
CA HIS A 4 5.61 26.63 -2.55
C HIS A 4 4.76 26.06 -3.68
N CYS A 5 3.90 25.07 -3.41
CA CYS A 5 3.00 24.47 -4.40
C CYS A 5 1.96 25.47 -4.94
N CYS A 6 1.38 26.33 -4.09
CA CYS A 6 0.48 27.40 -4.53
C CYS A 6 1.19 28.42 -5.44
N ARG A 7 2.48 28.65 -5.23
CA ARG A 7 3.27 29.58 -6.03
C ARG A 7 3.69 28.98 -7.38
N THR A 8 3.93 27.67 -7.45
CA THR A 8 4.36 26.97 -8.67
C THR A 8 3.20 26.51 -9.53
N ALA A 9 1.99 26.35 -8.97
CA ALA A 9 0.80 25.98 -9.73
C ALA A 9 -0.48 26.71 -9.22
N PRO A 10 -0.56 28.05 -9.29
CA PRO A 10 -1.67 28.82 -8.71
C PRO A 10 -3.04 28.44 -9.28
N ALA A 11 -3.12 28.04 -10.55
CA ALA A 11 -4.35 27.56 -11.18
C ALA A 11 -4.84 26.19 -10.67
N LYS A 12 -4.01 25.44 -9.92
CA LYS A 12 -4.40 24.16 -9.31
C LYS A 12 -4.97 24.31 -7.89
N TYR A 13 -4.82 25.47 -7.26
CA TYR A 13 -5.22 25.74 -5.87
C TYR A 13 -6.26 26.88 -5.75
N GLY A 14 -7.28 26.85 -6.61
CA GLY A 14 -8.42 27.76 -6.52
C GLY A 14 -9.39 27.37 -5.40
N SER A 15 -10.10 28.36 -4.84
CA SER A 15 -11.23 28.11 -3.93
C SER A 15 -12.40 27.46 -4.68
N PHE A 16 -13.04 26.46 -4.09
CA PHE A 16 -14.18 25.77 -4.69
C PHE A 16 -15.48 26.47 -4.29
N THR A 17 -16.35 26.75 -5.26
CA THR A 17 -17.64 27.43 -5.02
C THR A 17 -18.74 26.48 -4.60
N ASN A 18 -18.59 25.18 -4.85
CA ASN A 18 -19.54 24.14 -4.42
C ASN A 18 -18.88 22.76 -4.36
N ASN A 19 -19.52 21.82 -3.64
CA ASN A 19 -19.03 20.45 -3.46
C ASN A 19 -18.80 19.73 -4.80
N ARG A 20 -19.66 19.95 -5.80
CA ARG A 20 -19.50 19.35 -7.13
C ARG A 20 -18.17 19.73 -7.78
N SER A 21 -17.83 21.02 -7.80
CA SER A 21 -16.59 21.53 -8.38
C SER A 21 -15.34 21.01 -7.64
N PHE A 22 -15.45 20.80 -6.32
CA PHE A 22 -14.41 20.19 -5.52
C PHE A 22 -14.20 18.72 -5.88
N LEU A 23 -15.27 17.91 -5.89
CA LEU A 23 -15.19 16.48 -6.20
C LEU A 23 -14.70 16.25 -7.64
N GLN A 24 -15.19 17.02 -8.62
CA GLN A 24 -14.68 16.96 -9.99
C GLN A 24 -13.18 17.26 -10.07
N LYS A 25 -12.66 18.16 -9.22
CA LYS A 25 -11.23 18.44 -9.18
C LYS A 25 -10.45 17.28 -8.56
N VAL A 26 -10.96 16.69 -7.49
CA VAL A 26 -10.38 15.48 -6.88
C VAL A 26 -10.32 14.34 -7.89
N ASP A 27 -11.40 14.11 -8.63
CA ASP A 27 -11.48 13.07 -9.68
C ASP A 27 -10.54 13.35 -10.86
N SER A 28 -10.19 14.62 -11.09
CA SER A 28 -9.22 15.02 -12.13
C SER A 28 -7.76 14.87 -11.72
N LEU A 29 -7.48 14.58 -10.45
CA LEU A 29 -6.10 14.36 -9.99
C LEU A 29 -5.54 13.10 -10.65
N PRO A 30 -4.24 13.11 -11.01
CA PRO A 30 -3.60 11.90 -11.50
C PRO A 30 -3.68 10.83 -10.40
N GLY A 31 -4.37 9.74 -10.70
CA GLY A 31 -4.47 8.57 -9.83
C GLY A 31 -3.93 7.34 -10.55
N PRO A 32 -3.97 6.17 -9.88
CA PRO A 32 -3.69 4.91 -10.54
C PRO A 32 -4.59 4.76 -11.78
N LYS A 33 -4.04 4.21 -12.86
CA LYS A 33 -4.78 3.82 -14.07
C LYS A 33 -5.93 2.86 -13.73
N ALA A 34 -5.76 2.08 -12.67
CA ALA A 34 -6.75 1.15 -12.17
C ALA A 34 -8.04 1.86 -11.75
N SER A 35 -9.13 1.65 -12.49
CA SER A 35 -10.45 2.22 -12.15
C SER A 35 -11.07 1.54 -10.93
N TRP A 36 -11.90 2.30 -10.19
CA TRP A 36 -12.71 1.74 -9.11
C TRP A 36 -13.78 0.78 -9.64
N LYS A 37 -14.03 -0.28 -8.88
CA LYS A 37 -15.08 -1.28 -9.10
C LYS A 37 -15.85 -1.46 -7.79
N LEU A 38 -17.17 -1.57 -7.90
CA LEU A 38 -18.02 -2.00 -6.81
C LEU A 38 -18.14 -3.52 -6.84
N ILE A 39 -17.81 -4.15 -5.73
CA ILE A 39 -17.95 -5.58 -5.49
C ILE A 39 -18.98 -5.74 -4.37
N GLU A 40 -20.13 -6.32 -4.69
CA GLU A 40 -21.12 -6.67 -3.68
C GLU A 40 -20.73 -7.99 -3.01
N ILE A 41 -20.57 -7.96 -1.68
CA ILE A 41 -20.18 -9.13 -0.89
C ILE A 41 -21.34 -9.47 0.05
N THR A 42 -21.87 -10.69 -0.06
CA THR A 42 -22.86 -11.19 0.91
C THR A 42 -22.14 -12.00 1.99
N VAL A 43 -22.16 -11.51 3.22
CA VAL A 43 -21.56 -12.19 4.38
C VAL A 43 -22.65 -12.88 5.19
N THR A 44 -22.40 -14.12 5.61
CA THR A 44 -23.28 -14.83 6.56
C THR A 44 -22.74 -14.60 7.97
N GLY A 45 -23.56 -13.99 8.82
CA GLY A 45 -23.24 -13.71 10.21
C GLY A 45 -23.42 -14.93 11.12
N ASN A 46 -23.14 -14.73 12.40
CA ASN A 46 -23.28 -15.76 13.44
C ASN A 46 -24.62 -15.71 14.20
N GLN A 47 -25.46 -14.71 13.94
CA GLN A 47 -26.79 -14.58 14.53
C GLN A 47 -27.84 -15.27 13.66
N LYS A 48 -28.88 -15.80 14.30
CA LYS A 48 -30.02 -16.43 13.63
C LYS A 48 -31.24 -15.52 13.64
N ASP A 49 -32.01 -15.56 12.57
CA ASP A 49 -33.33 -14.91 12.49
C ASP A 49 -34.40 -15.73 13.24
N ALA A 50 -35.65 -15.25 13.20
CA ALA A 50 -36.78 -15.90 13.85
C ALA A 50 -37.09 -17.30 13.28
N ASP A 51 -36.66 -17.58 12.05
CA ASP A 51 -36.83 -18.86 11.37
C ASP A 51 -35.63 -19.82 11.60
N GLY A 52 -34.67 -19.41 12.43
CA GLY A 52 -33.48 -20.18 12.78
C GLY A 52 -32.40 -20.21 11.71
N GLN A 53 -32.52 -19.40 10.65
CA GLN A 53 -31.53 -19.26 9.58
C GLN A 53 -30.47 -18.23 9.96
N PHE A 54 -29.23 -18.44 9.51
CA PHE A 54 -28.17 -17.46 9.76
C PHE A 54 -28.43 -16.18 8.97
N MET A 55 -28.38 -15.05 9.67
CA MET A 55 -28.57 -13.73 9.08
C MET A 55 -27.48 -13.44 8.05
N LYS A 56 -27.86 -12.80 6.95
CA LYS A 56 -26.95 -12.38 5.89
C LYS A 56 -26.96 -10.87 5.77
N GLU A 57 -25.79 -10.30 5.53
CA GLU A 57 -25.61 -8.88 5.29
C GLU A 57 -24.96 -8.67 3.92
N ARG A 58 -25.44 -7.68 3.16
CA ARG A 58 -24.83 -7.27 1.91
C ARG A 58 -23.93 -6.07 2.17
N LEU A 59 -22.66 -6.20 1.85
CA LEU A 59 -21.63 -5.18 2.00
C LEU A 59 -21.16 -4.70 0.62
N ASP A 60 -20.97 -3.39 0.52
CA ASP A 60 -20.43 -2.75 -0.68
C ASP A 60 -18.92 -2.57 -0.51
N CYS A 61 -18.13 -3.28 -1.32
CA CYS A 61 -16.67 -3.16 -1.36
C CYS A 61 -16.23 -2.40 -2.61
N TRP A 62 -15.68 -1.19 -2.42
CA TRP A 62 -15.08 -0.42 -3.50
C TRP A 62 -13.59 -0.79 -3.61
N ALA A 63 -13.18 -1.36 -4.73
CA ALA A 63 -11.82 -1.85 -4.94
C ALA A 63 -11.25 -1.45 -6.31
N ARG A 64 -9.91 -1.42 -6.41
CA ARG A 64 -9.19 -1.31 -7.69
C ARG A 64 -8.54 -2.65 -8.02
N ASN A 65 -8.20 -2.88 -9.29
CA ASN A 65 -7.41 -4.05 -9.67
C ASN A 65 -6.02 -3.96 -9.01
N PRO A 66 -5.66 -4.85 -8.06
CA PRO A 66 -4.41 -4.73 -7.33
C PRO A 66 -3.18 -4.86 -8.23
N VAL A 67 -3.25 -5.65 -9.31
CA VAL A 67 -2.14 -5.83 -10.26
C VAL A 67 -1.86 -4.53 -11.02
N GLU A 68 -2.91 -3.83 -11.45
CA GLU A 68 -2.76 -2.54 -12.12
C GLU A 68 -2.22 -1.48 -11.16
N VAL A 69 -2.69 -1.45 -9.90
CA VAL A 69 -2.17 -0.53 -8.88
C VAL A 69 -0.70 -0.80 -8.59
N ILE A 70 -0.29 -2.06 -8.48
CA ILE A 70 1.13 -2.44 -8.31
C ILE A 70 1.95 -1.98 -9.51
N GLY A 71 1.43 -2.16 -10.74
CA GLY A 71 2.08 -1.66 -11.95
C GLY A 71 2.24 -0.14 -11.97
N ASP A 72 1.24 0.59 -11.49
CA ASP A 72 1.31 2.05 -11.34
C ASP A 72 2.34 2.48 -10.29
N LEU A 73 2.43 1.77 -9.15
CA LEU A 73 3.45 2.02 -8.13
C LEU A 73 4.87 1.78 -8.66
N LEU A 74 5.11 0.64 -9.30
CA LEU A 74 6.41 0.31 -9.92
C LEU A 74 6.78 1.28 -11.05
N GLY A 75 5.78 1.79 -11.77
CA GLY A 75 5.95 2.69 -12.91
C GLY A 75 5.94 4.18 -12.55
N ASN A 76 5.74 4.55 -11.27
CA ASN A 76 5.64 5.95 -10.87
C ASN A 76 7.04 6.62 -10.88
N PRO A 77 7.27 7.65 -11.72
CA PRO A 77 8.56 8.34 -11.76
C PRO A 77 8.97 8.99 -10.44
N GLU A 78 8.02 9.28 -9.55
CA GLU A 78 8.31 9.86 -8.23
C GLU A 78 9.11 8.90 -7.34
N PHE A 79 8.94 7.57 -7.51
CA PHE A 79 9.67 6.56 -6.74
C PHE A 79 10.93 6.05 -7.44
N LYS A 80 11.33 6.65 -8.57
CA LYS A 80 12.43 6.12 -9.40
C LYS A 80 13.74 5.92 -8.62
N ASN A 81 14.04 6.80 -7.67
CA ASN A 81 15.28 6.75 -6.90
C ASN A 81 15.15 5.91 -5.61
N ASP A 82 13.92 5.60 -5.23
CA ASP A 82 13.57 5.00 -3.93
C ASP A 82 12.95 3.62 -4.13
N ILE A 83 13.21 2.98 -5.28
CA ILE A 83 12.67 1.68 -5.62
C ILE A 83 13.78 0.64 -5.78
N THR A 84 13.62 -0.48 -5.10
CA THR A 84 14.53 -1.62 -5.14
C THR A 84 13.92 -2.78 -5.90
N PHE A 85 14.62 -3.25 -6.94
CA PHE A 85 14.14 -4.33 -7.81
C PHE A 85 14.73 -5.70 -7.47
N ALA A 86 15.89 -5.73 -6.84
CA ALA A 86 16.59 -6.96 -6.50
C ALA A 86 16.96 -6.98 -5.02
N PRO A 87 16.91 -8.15 -4.37
CA PRO A 87 17.39 -8.27 -3.00
C PRO A 87 18.90 -7.98 -2.98
N TYR A 88 19.35 -7.33 -1.92
CA TYR A 88 20.77 -7.11 -1.68
C TYR A 88 21.15 -7.66 -0.32
N ILE A 89 22.38 -8.16 -0.22
CA ILE A 89 22.98 -8.44 1.07
C ILE A 89 23.57 -7.12 1.51
N GLN A 90 23.00 -6.51 2.55
CA GLN A 90 23.72 -5.46 3.27
C GLN A 90 24.95 -6.16 3.85
N GLU A 91 26.13 -5.84 3.30
CA GLU A 91 27.28 -6.71 3.39
C GLU A 91 27.58 -7.04 4.85
N LEU A 92 27.83 -8.33 5.06
CA LEU A 92 28.35 -8.85 6.31
C LEU A 92 29.54 -8.04 6.80
N GLU A 93 30.31 -7.31 5.97
CA GLU A 93 31.43 -6.46 6.40
C GLU A 93 31.02 -5.19 7.19
N GLU A 94 29.96 -4.48 6.76
CA GLU A 94 29.46 -3.30 7.48
C GLU A 94 28.80 -3.74 8.80
N LEU A 95 28.04 -4.85 8.74
CA LEU A 95 27.50 -5.53 9.92
C LEU A 95 28.61 -6.13 10.79
N GLN A 96 29.67 -6.71 10.23
CA GLN A 96 30.79 -7.35 10.95
C GLN A 96 31.61 -6.31 11.68
N ARG A 97 31.87 -5.14 11.09
CA ARG A 97 32.52 -4.02 11.81
C ARG A 97 31.68 -3.54 12.99
N GLN A 98 30.36 -3.54 12.87
CA GLN A 98 29.45 -3.21 13.98
C GLN A 98 29.38 -4.37 15.01
N LEU A 99 29.46 -5.63 14.55
CA LEU A 99 29.44 -6.84 15.37
C LEU A 99 30.79 -7.20 16.03
N GLU A 100 31.93 -6.69 15.53
CA GLU A 100 33.27 -6.95 16.08
C GLU A 100 33.41 -6.43 17.52
N ASN A 101 32.60 -5.42 17.88
CA ASN A 101 32.48 -4.90 19.24
C ASN A 101 31.24 -5.41 19.98
N ALA A 102 30.45 -6.30 19.37
CA ALA A 102 29.17 -6.78 19.89
C ALA A 102 29.33 -8.19 20.50
N THR A 103 28.80 -8.37 21.70
CA THR A 103 28.70 -9.67 22.37
C THR A 103 27.77 -10.63 21.60
N ASP A 104 27.87 -11.94 21.84
CA ASP A 104 27.04 -12.95 21.14
C ASP A 104 25.51 -12.74 21.32
N ALA A 105 25.08 -11.97 22.33
CA ALA A 105 23.71 -11.54 22.53
C ALA A 105 23.29 -10.33 21.67
N GLU A 106 24.25 -9.55 21.16
CA GLU A 106 24.05 -8.31 20.38
C GLU A 106 24.13 -8.55 18.86
N LYS A 107 24.31 -9.81 18.42
CA LYS A 107 24.30 -10.22 17.01
C LYS A 107 22.87 -10.27 16.42
N GLU A 108 22.04 -9.31 16.79
CA GLU A 108 20.70 -9.16 16.24
C GLU A 108 20.82 -8.57 14.82
N ARG A 109 20.38 -9.34 13.81
CA ARG A 109 20.34 -8.89 12.42
C ARG A 109 19.39 -7.70 12.30
N ILE A 110 19.88 -6.60 11.75
CA ILE A 110 19.07 -5.42 11.42
C ILE A 110 18.37 -5.69 10.09
N PHE A 111 17.03 -5.71 10.09
CA PHE A 111 16.21 -5.72 8.88
C PHE A 111 15.58 -4.33 8.71
N GLU A 112 16.25 -3.45 7.97
CA GLU A 112 15.74 -2.09 7.69
C GLU A 112 14.76 -2.06 6.51
N GLU A 113 15.03 -2.84 5.47
CA GLU A 113 14.27 -2.83 4.22
C GLU A 113 13.86 -4.25 3.81
N MET A 114 12.75 -4.37 3.08
CA MET A 114 12.28 -5.69 2.60
C MET A 114 13.32 -6.37 1.70
N ALA A 115 14.07 -5.58 0.94
CA ALA A 115 15.09 -6.07 0.01
C ALA A 115 16.33 -6.67 0.70
N SER A 116 16.59 -6.33 1.97
CA SER A 116 17.67 -6.96 2.75
C SER A 116 17.23 -8.25 3.46
N ALA A 117 15.93 -8.55 3.44
CA ALA A 117 15.40 -9.73 4.10
C ALA A 117 15.78 -11.04 3.37
N GLU A 118 16.13 -12.05 4.16
CA GLU A 118 16.46 -13.40 3.66
C GLU A 118 15.29 -14.01 2.86
N TRP A 119 14.06 -13.66 3.21
CA TRP A 119 12.86 -14.11 2.49
C TRP A 119 12.86 -13.67 1.02
N TRP A 120 13.11 -12.38 0.73
CA TRP A 120 13.06 -11.87 -0.65
C TRP A 120 14.09 -12.61 -1.49
N ARG A 121 15.32 -12.77 -0.98
CA ARG A 121 16.38 -13.52 -1.64
C ARG A 121 15.95 -14.93 -2.04
N LYS A 122 15.44 -15.71 -1.10
CA LYS A 122 15.01 -17.10 -1.37
C LYS A 122 13.93 -17.17 -2.44
N ILE A 123 12.96 -16.26 -2.39
CA ILE A 123 11.87 -16.20 -3.39
C ILE A 123 12.41 -15.75 -4.74
N GLN A 124 13.31 -14.77 -4.77
CA GLN A 124 13.93 -14.28 -6.00
C GLN A 124 14.78 -15.35 -6.69
N GLU A 125 15.55 -16.13 -5.94
CA GLU A 125 16.33 -17.27 -6.46
C GLU A 125 15.40 -18.32 -7.09
N ALA A 126 14.33 -18.71 -6.38
CA ALA A 126 13.34 -19.66 -6.89
C ALA A 126 12.57 -19.15 -8.12
N LEU A 127 12.25 -17.86 -8.16
CA LEU A 127 11.58 -17.21 -9.29
C LEU A 127 12.50 -17.15 -10.50
N SER A 128 13.77 -16.77 -10.31
CA SER A 128 14.74 -16.61 -11.40
C SER A 128 15.06 -17.94 -12.10
N ALA A 129 14.92 -19.06 -11.39
CA ALA A 129 15.04 -20.40 -11.97
C ALA A 129 13.92 -20.72 -12.98
N GLN A 130 12.74 -20.09 -12.85
CA GLN A 130 11.58 -20.31 -13.71
C GLN A 130 11.41 -19.20 -14.75
N VAL A 131 11.66 -17.95 -14.36
CA VAL A 131 11.47 -16.76 -15.17
C VAL A 131 12.71 -15.88 -15.05
N PRO A 132 13.65 -15.96 -16.02
CA PRO A 132 14.81 -15.10 -16.06
C PRO A 132 14.41 -13.62 -16.05
N HIS A 133 15.16 -12.80 -15.31
CA HIS A 133 14.96 -11.34 -15.18
C HIS A 133 13.63 -10.90 -14.53
N ALA A 134 12.85 -11.81 -13.95
CA ALA A 134 11.70 -11.42 -13.15
C ALA A 134 12.13 -10.78 -11.82
N THR A 135 11.28 -9.92 -11.27
CA THR A 135 11.47 -9.23 -9.98
C THR A 135 10.36 -9.62 -9.04
N VAL A 136 10.68 -9.87 -7.77
CA VAL A 136 9.67 -10.01 -6.73
C VAL A 136 9.15 -8.63 -6.34
N ALA A 137 7.82 -8.51 -6.24
CA ALA A 137 7.16 -7.34 -5.69
C ALA A 137 6.39 -7.72 -4.42
N PRO A 138 6.97 -7.54 -3.21
CA PRO A 138 6.27 -7.85 -1.98
C PRO A 138 5.07 -6.91 -1.83
N VAL A 139 3.88 -7.45 -1.57
CA VAL A 139 2.66 -6.63 -1.40
C VAL A 139 2.37 -6.46 0.08
N ILE A 140 2.26 -5.22 0.53
CA ILE A 140 1.92 -4.87 1.92
C ILE A 140 0.48 -4.36 1.92
N LEU A 141 -0.37 -5.04 2.70
CA LEU A 141 -1.76 -4.64 2.94
C LEU A 141 -1.92 -4.15 4.37
N ALA A 142 -2.51 -2.99 4.54
CA ALA A 142 -2.83 -2.42 5.84
C ALA A 142 -4.31 -2.04 5.88
N THR A 143 -4.96 -2.23 7.02
CA THR A 143 -6.34 -1.80 7.22
C THR A 143 -6.46 -1.05 8.53
N ASP A 144 -7.23 0.02 8.52
CA ASP A 144 -7.57 0.77 9.72
C ASP A 144 -9.06 1.07 9.72
N LYS A 145 -9.70 1.00 10.88
CA LYS A 145 -11.12 1.27 11.00
C LYS A 145 -11.34 2.77 11.15
N THR A 146 -11.99 3.37 10.16
CA THR A 146 -12.26 4.81 10.14
C THR A 146 -13.74 5.11 10.37
N GLN A 147 -14.05 6.04 11.27
CA GLN A 147 -15.41 6.54 11.47
C GLN A 147 -15.63 7.72 10.53
N LEU A 148 -16.63 7.65 9.64
CA LEU A 148 -16.86 8.67 8.61
C LEU A 148 -17.77 9.82 9.08
N SER A 149 -18.52 9.66 10.17
CA SER A 149 -19.34 10.74 10.75
C SER A 149 -19.55 10.54 12.25
N THR A 150 -19.50 11.64 13.01
CA THR A 150 -19.88 11.68 14.43
C THR A 150 -21.26 12.30 14.67
N PHE A 151 -21.86 12.95 13.66
CA PHE A 151 -23.03 13.82 13.86
C PHE A 151 -24.31 13.44 13.10
N SER A 152 -24.29 12.55 12.11
CA SER A 152 -25.50 12.27 11.31
C SER A 152 -25.63 10.85 10.76
N GLY A 153 -24.96 9.88 11.38
CA GLY A 153 -25.14 8.47 11.07
C GLY A 153 -23.87 7.66 11.29
N ASP A 154 -24.03 6.50 11.91
CA ASP A 154 -22.99 5.53 12.27
C ASP A 154 -22.40 4.83 11.03
N LYS A 155 -21.84 5.61 10.10
CA LYS A 155 -21.16 5.05 8.93
C LYS A 155 -19.69 4.83 9.26
N GLN A 156 -19.30 3.57 9.29
CA GLN A 156 -17.92 3.12 9.45
C GLN A 156 -17.40 2.66 8.10
N ALA A 157 -16.13 2.96 7.83
CA ALA A 157 -15.43 2.43 6.67
C ALA A 157 -14.15 1.73 7.11
N TRP A 158 -13.84 0.65 6.42
CA TRP A 158 -12.63 -0.14 6.60
C TRP A 158 -11.78 0.00 5.32
N PRO A 159 -11.02 1.09 5.16
CA PRO A 159 -10.05 1.17 4.10
C PRO A 159 -9.06 0.00 4.17
N VAL A 160 -8.72 -0.52 3.00
CA VAL A 160 -7.59 -1.41 2.80
C VAL A 160 -6.60 -0.66 1.91
N TYR A 161 -5.45 -0.34 2.48
CA TYR A 161 -4.33 0.29 1.81
C TYR A 161 -3.42 -0.79 1.24
N LEU A 162 -2.89 -0.53 0.05
CA LEU A 162 -1.93 -1.39 -0.65
C LEU A 162 -0.69 -0.56 -0.96
N THR A 163 0.47 -1.08 -0.61
CA THR A 163 1.77 -0.62 -1.11
C THR A 163 2.64 -1.82 -1.45
N ILE A 164 3.84 -1.58 -1.98
CA ILE A 164 4.82 -2.60 -2.29
C ILE A 164 6.09 -2.39 -1.46
N GLY A 165 6.71 -3.49 -1.02
CA GLY A 165 7.97 -3.48 -0.30
C GLY A 165 9.18 -3.11 -1.16
N ASN A 166 8.98 -2.87 -2.46
CA ASN A 166 10.02 -2.32 -3.34
C ASN A 166 10.27 -0.84 -3.09
N ILE A 167 9.29 -0.10 -2.56
CA ILE A 167 9.45 1.32 -2.26
C ILE A 167 10.14 1.42 -0.90
N ASN A 168 11.33 1.99 -0.89
CA ASN A 168 12.13 2.21 0.30
C ASN A 168 11.45 3.26 1.19
N LYS A 169 11.80 3.26 2.47
CA LYS A 169 11.13 4.11 3.47
C LYS A 169 11.53 5.60 3.41
N ASP A 170 12.67 5.93 2.78
CA ASP A 170 13.35 7.23 2.88
C ASP A 170 13.17 8.14 1.65
#